data_AF-T0TES3-F1
#
_entry.id   AF-T0TES3-F1
#
_cell.length_a   1.000
_cell.length_b   1.000
_cell.length_c   1.000
_cell.angle_alpha   90.00
_cell.angle_beta   90.00
_cell.angle_gamma   90.00
#
_symmetry.space_group_name_H-M   'P 1'
#
loop_
_entity.id
_entity.type
_entity.pdbx_description
1 polymer ?
#
loop_
_entity_poly.entity_id
_entity_poly.type
_entity_poly.pdbx_seq_one_letter_code
_entity_poly.pdbx_strand_id
1 'polypeptide(L)' 'MLLSGTLFYANVEHFSYLDALYFSFTTLTTIGYGDIYPVTAVGKIFTMAYSVIGLGIMASFLAVVVKKLDRRK' A
#
# COMPACT_ATOMS: atom_id res chain seq x y z
N MET A 1 7.45 1.34 3.48
CA MET A 1 5.99 1.57 3.61
C MET A 1 5.19 0.28 3.46
N LEU A 2 5.40 -0.50 2.39
CA LEU A 2 4.79 -1.84 2.21
C LEU A 2 4.91 -2.75 3.44
N LEU A 3 6.14 -3.01 3.92
CA LEU A 3 6.36 -3.85 5.10
C LEU A 3 5.63 -3.35 6.34
N SER A 4 5.55 -2.02 6.53
CA SER A 4 4.82 -1.42 7.65
C SER A 4 3.32 -1.64 7.53
N GLY A 5 2.74 -1.52 6.33
CA GLY A 5 1.34 -1.83 6.08
C GLY A 5 1.06 -3.31 6.31
N THR A 6 1.89 -4.20 5.74
CA THR A 6 1.76 -5.65 5.89
C THR A 6 1.79 -6.09 7.35
N LEU A 7 2.76 -5.60 8.13
CA LEU A 7 2.85 -5.96 9.55
C LEU A 7 1.63 -5.46 10.33
N PHE A 8 1.16 -4.25 10.04
CA PHE A 8 -0.01 -3.67 10.69
C PHE A 8 -1.28 -4.47 10.39
N TYR A 9 -1.59 -4.75 9.11
CA TYR A 9 -2.79 -5.51 8.74
C TYR A 9 -2.73 -6.97 9.21
N ALA A 10 -1.55 -7.59 9.25
CA ALA A 10 -1.40 -8.94 9.80
C ALA A 10 -1.67 -8.99 11.31
N ASN A 11 -1.34 -7.93 12.07
CA ASN A 11 -1.58 -7.88 13.51
C ASN A 11 -2.99 -7.39 13.88
N VAL A 12 -3.53 -6.40 13.15
CA VAL A 12 -4.80 -5.73 13.49
C VAL A 12 -6.00 -6.38 12.82
N GLU A 13 -5.87 -6.77 11.56
CA GLU A 13 -6.96 -7.38 10.78
C GLU A 13 -6.79 -8.90 10.67
N HIS A 14 -5.75 -9.48 11.30
CA HIS A 14 -5.43 -10.91 11.25
C HIS A 14 -5.31 -11.47 9.83
N PHE A 15 -4.93 -10.63 8.86
CA PHE A 15 -4.70 -11.07 7.49
C PHE A 15 -3.48 -11.99 7.43
N SER A 16 -3.51 -12.97 6.53
CA SER A 16 -2.31 -13.72 6.15
C SER A 16 -1.25 -12.75 5.66
N TYR A 17 0.04 -13.04 5.86
CA TYR A 17 1.12 -12.15 5.40
C TYR A 17 1.04 -11.84 3.90
N LEU A 18 0.58 -12.79 3.10
CA LEU A 18 0.36 -12.58 1.66
C LEU A 18 -0.82 -11.65 1.39
N ASP A 19 -1.94 -11.83 2.08
CA ASP A 19 -3.12 -10.98 1.93
C ASP A 19 -2.86 -9.55 2.41
N ALA A 20 -2.13 -9.41 3.52
CA ALA A 20 -1.71 -8.12 4.06
C ALA A 20 -0.73 -7.39 3.13
N LEU A 21 0.18 -8.12 2.47
CA LEU A 21 1.08 -7.58 1.45
C LEU A 21 0.30 -7.16 0.20
N TYR A 22 -0.59 -8.04 -0.28
CA TYR A 22 -1.44 -7.78 -1.42
C TYR A 22 -2.31 -6.54 -1.20
N PHE A 23 -3.03 -6.47 -0.06
CA PHE A 23 -3.85 -5.32 0.30
C PHE A 23 -3.03 -4.02 0.41
N SER A 24 -1.85 -4.08 1.04
CA SER A 24 -0.96 -2.92 1.15
C SER A 24 -0.47 -2.44 -0.22
N PHE A 25 -0.20 -3.36 -1.14
CA PHE A 25 0.26 -3.06 -2.49
C PHE A 25 -0.85 -2.50 -3.38
N THR A 26 -2.02 -3.13 -3.40
CA THR A 26 -3.18 -2.67 -4.20
C THR A 26 -3.69 -1.31 -3.72
N THR A 27 -3.59 -1.04 -2.42
CA THR A 27 -3.89 0.29 -1.84
C THR A 27 -2.87 1.34 -2.28
N LEU A 28 -1.57 1.04 -2.23
CA LEU A 28 -0.50 1.98 -2.64
C LEU A 28 -0.50 2.30 -4.13
N THR A 29 -0.82 1.30 -4.94
CA THR A 29 -0.95 1.44 -6.40
C THR A 29 -2.30 2.04 -6.81
N THR A 30 -3.19 2.32 -5.86
CA THR A 30 -4.57 2.76 -6.11
C THR A 30 -5.39 1.84 -7.01
N ILE A 31 -5.02 0.57 -7.10
CA ILE A 31 -5.81 -0.44 -7.82
C ILE A 31 -7.11 -0.71 -7.03
N GLY A 32 -6.98 -0.94 -5.72
CA GLY A 32 -8.10 -1.02 -4.79
C GLY A 32 -9.23 -1.96 -5.21
N TYR A 33 -8.92 -3.24 -5.50
CA TYR A 33 -9.93 -4.22 -5.95
C TYR A 33 -11.13 -4.38 -5.01
N GLY A 34 -10.96 -4.10 -3.71
CA GLY A 34 -12.04 -4.15 -2.72
C GLY A 34 -12.47 -5.57 -2.34
N ASP A 35 -11.71 -6.58 -2.76
CA ASP A 35 -11.83 -7.98 -2.36
C ASP A 35 -11.42 -8.20 -0.91
N ILE A 36 -10.35 -7.52 -0.48
CA ILE A 36 -9.86 -7.50 0.90
C ILE A 36 -9.96 -6.07 1.42
N TYR A 37 -10.52 -5.88 2.61
CA TYR A 37 -10.71 -4.58 3.22
C TYR A 37 -10.69 -4.67 4.75
N PRO A 38 -10.18 -3.63 5.44
CA PRO A 38 -10.14 -3.60 6.90
C PRO A 38 -11.56 -3.51 7.46
N VAL A 39 -11.88 -4.37 8.41
CA VAL A 39 -13.18 -4.42 9.08
C VAL A 39 -13.13 -3.60 10.37
N THR A 40 -11.97 -3.52 11.02
CA THR A 40 -11.81 -2.81 12.29
C THR A 40 -11.81 -1.28 12.10
N ALA A 41 -12.29 -0.56 13.11
CA ALA A 41 -12.28 0.91 13.10
C ALA A 41 -10.84 1.48 12.99
N VAL A 42 -9.91 0.84 13.71
CA VAL A 42 -8.49 1.21 13.70
C VAL A 42 -7.85 0.94 12.34
N GLY A 43 -8.15 -0.21 11.73
CA GLY A 43 -7.72 -0.55 10.38
C GLY A 43 -8.17 0.46 9.34
N LYS A 44 -9.43 0.89 9.38
CA LYS A 44 -9.98 1.91 8.48
C LYS A 44 -9.27 3.26 8.61
N ILE A 45 -9.07 3.74 9.83
CA ILE A 45 -8.36 5.01 10.09
C ILE A 45 -6.91 4.91 9.59
N PHE A 46 -6.25 3.78 9.86
CA PHE A 46 -4.90 3.55 9.36
C PHE A 46 -4.86 3.54 7.83
N THR A 47 -5.78 2.85 7.15
CA THR A 47 -5.85 2.83 5.68
C THR A 47 -6.05 4.23 5.09
N MET A 48 -6.87 5.08 5.72
CA MET A 48 -7.04 6.47 5.31
C MET A 48 -5.73 7.27 5.41
N ALA A 49 -5.00 7.16 6.51
CA ALA A 49 -3.71 7.84 6.67
C ALA A 49 -2.64 7.25 5.72
N TYR A 50 -2.63 5.93 5.60
CA TYR A 50 -1.68 5.17 4.79
C TYR A 50 -1.84 5.46 3.29
N SER A 51 -3.06 5.63 2.78
CA SER A 51 -3.28 5.96 1.37
C SER A 51 -2.76 7.36 1.01
N VAL A 52 -2.98 8.37 1.86
CA VAL A 52 -2.50 9.74 1.64
C VAL A 52 -0.98 9.81 1.59
N ILE A 53 -0.30 9.20 2.57
CA ILE A 53 1.17 9.19 2.62
C ILE A 53 1.73 8.32 1.48
N GLY A 54 1.06 7.21 1.21
CA GLY A 54 1.51 6.19 0.28
C GLY A 54 1.48 6.63 -1.18
N LEU A 55 0.46 7.39 -1.54
CA LEU A 55 0.32 7.96 -2.87
C LEU A 55 1.52 8.83 -3.27
N GLY A 56 1.93 9.76 -2.40
CA GLY A 56 3.06 10.66 -2.70
C GLY A 56 4.38 9.91 -2.85
N ILE A 57 4.62 8.93 -1.99
CA ILE A 57 5.85 8.12 -2.02
C ILE A 57 5.85 7.21 -3.25
N MET A 58 4.72 6.57 -3.58
CA MET A 58 4.62 5.69 -4.75
C MET A 58 4.76 6.48 -6.06
N ALA A 59 4.15 7.66 -6.17
CA ALA A 59 4.29 8.53 -7.33
C ALA A 59 5.74 9.00 -7.54
N SER A 60 6.44 9.38 -6.47
CA SER A 60 7.85 9.77 -6.57
C SER A 60 8.76 8.60 -6.97
N PHE A 61 8.48 7.39 -6.46
CA PHE A 61 9.18 6.18 -6.87
C PHE A 61 9.00 5.89 -8.36
N LEU A 62 7.77 5.95 -8.87
CA LEU A 62 7.49 5.78 -10.30
C LEU A 62 8.21 6.85 -11.14
N ALA A 63 8.22 8.11 -10.70
CA ALA A 63 8.95 9.18 -11.39
C ALA A 63 10.46 8.91 -11.49
N VAL A 64 11.08 8.38 -10.44
CA VAL A 64 12.50 7.99 -10.45
C VAL A 64 12.75 6.81 -11.40
N VAL A 65 11.88 5.80 -11.38
CA VAL A 65 11.97 4.64 -12.27
C VAL A 65 11.85 5.07 -13.73
N VAL A 66 10.85 5.90 -14.05
CA VAL A 66 10.64 6.44 -15.40
C VAL A 66 11.84 7.28 -15.84
N LYS A 67 12.34 8.18 -14.98
CA LYS A 67 13.52 9.00 -15.29
C LYS A 67 14.77 8.16 -15.54
N LYS A 68 14.94 7.07 -14.79
CA LYS A 68 16.08 6.16 -14.97
C LYS A 68 15.95 5.32 -16.25
N LEU A 69 14.73 4.96 -16.64
CA LEU A 69 14.46 4.27 -17.88
C LEU A 69 14.65 5.19 -19.10
N ASP A 70 14.22 6.44 -18.99
CA ASP A 70 14.40 7.46 -20.04
C ASP A 70 15.89 7.79 -20.25
N ARG A 71 16.67 7.87 -19.16
CA ARG A 71 18.14 8.00 -19.21
C ARG A 71 18.89 6.77 -19.77
N ARG A 72 18.22 5.65 -19.99
CA ARG A 72 18.81 4.44 -20.59
C ARG A 72 18.63 4.35 -22.11
N LYS A 73 17.83 5.25 -22.69
CA LYS A 73 17.80 5.50 -24.14
C LYS A 73 18.80 6.60 -24.48
#